data_AF-A0A7Z8KMQ0-F1
#
_entry.id   AF-A0A7Z8KMQ0-F1
#
_cell.length_a   1.000
_cell.length_b   1.000
_cell.length_c   1.000
_cell.angle_alpha   90.00
_cell.angle_beta   90.00
_cell.angle_gamma   90.00
#
_symmetry.space_group_name_H-M   'P 1'
#
loop_
_entity.id
_entity.type
_entity.pdbx_description
1 polymer ?
#
loop_
_entity_poly.entity_id
_entity_poly.type
_entity_poly.pdbx_seq_one_letter_code
_entity_poly.pdbx_strand_id
1 'polypeptide(L)' 'MDNILENKGKYAFIASVASSLVLVVVFAVLSIAVNNSRTVPLYSQVDIIAGMIFVFILSMIVAASVWPGIIEKRIR' A
#
# COMPACT_ATOMS: atom_id res chain seq x y z
N MET A 1 -20.68 -23.56 -6.31
CA MET A 1 -20.87 -22.21 -5.76
C MET A 1 -19.50 -21.55 -5.49
N ASP A 2 -18.43 -22.07 -6.10
CA ASP A 2 -17.08 -21.99 -5.54
C ASP A 2 -16.23 -20.97 -6.29
N ASN A 3 -16.52 -20.78 -7.58
CA ASN A 3 -15.89 -19.78 -8.45
C ASN A 3 -16.10 -18.33 -7.96
N ILE A 4 -17.22 -18.04 -7.28
CA ILE A 4 -17.52 -16.68 -6.80
C ILE A 4 -16.69 -16.33 -5.55
N LEU A 5 -16.45 -17.30 -4.66
CA LEU A 5 -15.63 -17.11 -3.46
C LEU A 5 -14.14 -17.00 -3.81
N GLU A 6 -13.66 -17.82 -4.75
CA GLU A 6 -12.28 -17.74 -5.23
C GLU A 6 -11.98 -16.39 -5.91
N ASN A 7 -12.93 -15.88 -6.70
CA ASN A 7 -12.81 -14.57 -7.32
C ASN A 7 -12.82 -13.43 -6.29
N LYS A 8 -13.62 -13.50 -5.22
CA LYS A 8 -13.61 -12.50 -4.14
C LYS A 8 -12.25 -12.36 -3.46
N GLY A 9 -11.58 -13.49 -3.20
CA GLY A 9 -10.22 -13.49 -2.63
C GLY A 9 -9.19 -12.84 -3.56
N LYS A 10 -9.26 -13.13 -4.87
CA LYS A 10 -8.40 -12.52 -5.89
C LYS A 10 -8.64 -11.01 -6.00
N TYR A 11 -9.89 -10.55 -5.99
CA TYR A 11 -10.22 -9.13 -6.01
C TYR A 11 -9.74 -8.40 -4.75
N ALA A 12 -9.91 -8.99 -3.56
CA ALA A 12 -9.41 -8.42 -2.32
C ALA A 12 -7.88 -8.28 -2.32
N PHE A 13 -7.17 -9.29 -2.82
CA PHE A 13 -5.72 -9.26 -2.95
C PHE A 13 -5.25 -8.16 -3.91
N ILE A 14 -5.84 -8.09 -5.12
CA ILE A 14 -5.50 -7.05 -6.10
C ILE A 14 -5.78 -5.65 -5.55
N ALA A 15 -6.92 -5.45 -4.89
CA ALA A 15 -7.27 -4.18 -4.26
C ALA A 15 -6.28 -3.80 -3.14
N SER A 16 -5.83 -4.79 -2.36
CA SER A 16 -4.82 -4.60 -1.31
C SER A 16 -3.47 -4.20 -1.88
N VAL A 17 -3.00 -4.90 -2.93
CA VAL A 17 -1.75 -4.56 -3.60
C VAL A 17 -1.82 -3.18 -4.24
N ALA A 18 -2.90 -2.86 -4.96
CA ALA A 18 -3.06 -1.57 -5.61
C ALA A 18 -3.08 -0.41 -4.60
N SER A 19 -3.87 -0.54 -3.53
CA SER A 19 -3.92 0.48 -2.47
C SER A 19 -2.58 0.67 -1.75
N SER A 20 -1.85 -0.43 -1.52
CA SER A 20 -0.52 -0.39 -0.91
C SER A 20 0.51 0.30 -1.81
N LEU A 21 0.50 0.00 -3.12
CA LEU A 21 1.38 0.66 -4.08
C LEU A 21 1.13 2.16 -4.18
N VAL A 22 -0.13 2.59 -4.15
CA VAL A 22 -0.48 4.03 -4.13
C VAL A 22 0.15 4.72 -2.91
N LEU A 23 0.06 4.12 -1.73
CA LEU A 23 0.65 4.67 -0.51
C LEU A 23 2.18 4.74 -0.58
N VAL A 24 2.82 3.72 -1.16
CA VAL A 24 4.28 3.72 -1.38
C VAL A 24 4.69 4.87 -2.31
N VAL A 25 3.96 5.08 -3.40
CA VAL A 25 4.24 6.18 -4.34
C VAL A 25 4.07 7.54 -3.66
N VAL A 26 2.99 7.72 -2.88
CA VAL A 26 2.77 8.95 -2.11
C VAL A 26 3.94 9.18 -1.13
N PHE A 27 4.36 8.16 -0.39
CA PHE A 27 5.49 8.25 0.53
C PHE A 27 6.80 8.60 -0.20
N ALA A 28 7.06 7.97 -1.34
CA ALA A 28 8.27 8.21 -2.12
C ALA A 28 8.33 9.67 -2.63
N VAL A 29 7.23 10.17 -3.19
CA VAL A 29 7.14 11.55 -3.67
C VAL A 29 7.35 12.54 -2.53
N LEU A 30 6.71 12.33 -1.38
CA LEU A 30 6.87 13.20 -0.20
C LEU A 30 8.31 13.17 0.33
N SER A 31 8.92 12.00 0.42
CA SER A 31 10.30 11.84 0.91
C SER A 31 11.32 12.53 0.01
N ILE A 32 11.16 12.37 -1.31
CA ILE A 32 12.01 13.02 -2.31
C ILE A 32 11.79 14.53 -2.31
N ALA A 33 10.53 14.99 -2.25
CA ALA A 33 10.21 16.40 -2.20
C ALA A 33 10.84 17.09 -0.97
N VAL A 34 10.74 16.46 0.20
CA VAL A 34 11.38 16.98 1.43
C VAL A 34 12.89 17.03 1.29
N ASN A 35 13.52 15.98 0.75
CA ASN A 35 14.97 15.98 0.55
C ASN A 35 15.42 17.07 -0.44
N ASN A 36 14.71 17.26 -1.54
CA ASN A 36 15.03 18.26 -2.56
C ASN A 36 14.77 19.70 -2.08
N SER A 37 13.85 19.89 -1.13
CA SER A 37 13.57 21.21 -0.54
C SER A 37 14.69 21.74 0.36
N ARG A 38 15.67 20.89 0.71
CA ARG A 38 16.74 21.21 1.65
C ARG A 38 18.09 21.25 0.94
N THR A 39 18.98 22.11 1.41
CA THR A 39 20.38 22.17 0.93
C THR A 39 21.21 20.98 1.41
N VAL A 40 20.81 20.39 2.54
CA VAL A 40 21.38 19.15 3.08
C VAL A 40 20.25 18.11 3.17
N PRO A 41 20.36 16.97 2.47
CA PRO A 41 19.34 15.93 2.48
C PRO A 41 19.16 15.37 3.89
N LEU A 42 17.90 15.19 4.30
CA LEU A 42 17.55 14.71 5.63
C LEU A 42 17.60 13.18 5.71
N TYR A 43 17.19 12.52 4.63
CA TYR A 43 17.15 11.07 4.52
C TYR A 43 18.17 10.58 3.49
N SER A 44 18.90 9.52 3.79
CA SER A 44 19.71 8.84 2.78
C SER A 44 18.82 8.05 1.82
N GLN A 45 19.36 7.64 0.66
CA GLN A 45 18.63 6.76 -0.24
C GLN A 45 18.23 5.44 0.43
N VAL A 46 19.09 4.92 1.33
CA VAL A 46 18.80 3.69 2.08
C VAL A 46 17.60 3.89 2.98
N ASP A 47 17.49 5.04 3.65
CA ASP A 47 16.37 5.35 4.54
C ASP A 47 15.05 5.46 3.78
N ILE A 48 15.06 6.08 2.60
CA ILE A 48 13.87 6.21 1.75
C ILE A 48 13.42 4.83 1.25
N ILE A 49 14.35 3.98 0.80
CA ILE A 49 14.04 2.64 0.32
C ILE A 49 13.52 1.75 1.44
N ALA A 50 14.17 1.78 2.61
CA ALA A 50 13.70 1.06 3.80
C ALA A 50 12.29 1.54 4.22
N GLY A 51 12.06 2.86 4.18
CA GLY A 51 10.74 3.46 4.43
C GLY A 51 9.68 3.01 3.44
N MET A 52 10.00 2.94 2.14
CA MET A 52 9.07 2.44 1.11
C MET A 52 8.67 0.98 1.36
N ILE A 53 9.63 0.11 1.69
CA ILE A 53 9.36 -1.30 2.03
C ILE A 53 8.49 -1.39 3.28
N PHE A 54 8.79 -0.60 4.31
CA PHE A 54 8.03 -0.57 5.55
C PHE A 54 6.58 -0.13 5.31
N VAL A 55 6.37 0.97 4.57
CA VAL A 55 5.04 1.47 4.19
C VAL A 55 4.28 0.43 3.36
N PHE A 56 4.95 -0.24 2.42
CA PHE A 56 4.34 -1.31 1.63
C PHE A 56 3.84 -2.45 2.52
N ILE A 57 4.67 -2.97 3.41
CA ILE A 57 4.32 -4.10 4.28
C ILE A 57 3.16 -3.73 5.21
N LEU A 58 3.25 -2.57 5.89
CA LEU A 58 2.20 -2.12 6.79
C LEU A 58 0.87 -1.89 6.06
N SER A 59 0.92 -1.21 4.92
CA SER A 59 -0.30 -0.97 4.12
C SER A 59 -0.90 -2.27 3.61
N MET A 60 -0.08 -3.26 3.22
CA MET A 60 -0.58 -4.55 2.77
C MET A 60 -1.28 -5.30 3.91
N ILE A 61 -0.70 -5.35 5.11
CA ILE A 61 -1.33 -6.00 6.28
C ILE A 61 -2.69 -5.37 6.59
N VAL A 62 -2.76 -4.03 6.60
CA VAL A 62 -4.00 -3.29 6.86
C VAL A 62 -5.00 -3.52 5.73
N ALA A 63 -4.58 -3.41 4.47
CA ALA A 63 -5.46 -3.55 3.32
C ALA A 63 -6.02 -4.98 3.20
N ALA A 64 -5.18 -6.00 3.40
CA ALA A 64 -5.62 -7.40 3.44
C ALA A 64 -6.63 -7.68 4.56
N SER A 65 -6.54 -6.93 5.67
CA SER A 65 -7.50 -7.02 6.78
C SER A 65 -8.82 -6.27 6.49
N VAL A 66 -8.76 -5.18 5.73
CA VAL A 66 -9.89 -4.26 5.50
C VAL A 66 -10.72 -4.62 4.27
N TRP A 67 -10.08 -4.98 3.15
CA TRP A 67 -10.75 -5.24 1.88
C TRP A 67 -11.78 -6.39 1.93
N PRO A 68 -11.54 -7.54 2.59
CA PRO A 68 -12.54 -8.59 2.70
C PRO A 68 -13.83 -8.10 3.36
N GLY A 69 -13.73 -7.35 4.46
CA GLY A 69 -14.88 -6.79 5.17
C GLY A 69 -15.66 -5.74 4.37
N ILE A 70 -14.98 -4.97 3.52
CA ILE A 70 -15.63 -4.02 2.60
C ILE A 70 -16.35 -4.77 1.48
N ILE A 71 -15.72 -5.78 0.87
CA ILE A 71 -16.29 -6.57 -0.23
C ILE A 71 -17.51 -7.36 0.25
N GLU A 72 -17.46 -7.94 1.45
CA GLU A 72 -18.60 -8.65 2.05
C GLU A 72 -19.80 -7.73 2.27
N LYS A 73 -19.58 -6.51 2.79
CA LYS A 73 -20.66 -5.54 3.02
C LYS A 73 -21.28 -5.01 1.73
N ARG A 74 -20.53 -4.95 0.62
CA ARG A 74 -21.00 -4.38 -0.65
C ARG A 74 -21.74 -5.39 -1.54
N ILE A 75 -21.60 -6.69 -1.29
CA ILE A 75 -22.27 -7.78 -2.05
C ILE A 75 -23.56 -8.24 -1.34
N ARG A 76 -23.81 -7.77 -0.12
CA ARG A 76 -25.04 -8.01 0.63
C ARG A 76 -26.13 -7.03 0.20
#